data_AF-A0A845TVD4-F1
#
_entry.id   AF-A0A845TVD4-F1
#
_cell.length_a   1.000
_cell.length_b   1.000
_cell.length_c   1.000
_cell.angle_alpha   90.00
_cell.angle_beta   90.00
_cell.angle_gamma   90.00
#
_symmetry.space_group_name_H-M   'P 1'
#
loop_
_entity.id
_entity.type
_entity.pdbx_description
1 polymer ?
#
loop_
_entity_poly.entity_id
_entity_poly.type
_entity_poly.pdbx_seq_one_letter_code
_entity_poly.pdbx_strand_id
1 'polypeptide(L)' 'TALQWLVADGIASSVVVNAFAPRSGIRALTIAIHRADQPVARYQFEQFWRSI' A
#
# COMPACT_ATOMS: atom_id res chain seq x y z
N THR A 1 10.08 6.36 -4.66
CA THR A 1 8.87 5.73 -4.09
C THR A 1 9.10 5.49 -2.61
N ALA A 2 8.25 6.00 -1.72
CA ALA A 2 8.53 6.09 -0.26
C ALA A 2 8.72 4.75 0.46
N LEU A 3 8.28 3.63 -0.12
CA LEU A 3 8.37 2.28 0.48
C LEU A 3 9.48 1.41 -0.11
N GLN A 4 10.23 1.93 -1.08
CA GLN A 4 11.20 1.12 -1.82
C GLN A 4 12.42 0.73 -0.97
N TRP A 5 12.71 1.52 0.07
CA TRP A 5 13.78 1.25 1.03
C TRP A 5 13.57 -0.09 1.75
N LEU A 6 12.33 -0.54 1.95
CA LEU A 6 12.04 -1.84 2.57
C LEU A 6 12.61 -3.01 1.77
N VAL A 7 12.65 -2.89 0.44
CA VAL A 7 13.26 -3.90 -0.43
C VAL A 7 14.77 -3.71 -0.48
N ALA A 8 15.23 -2.46 -0.59
CA ALA A 8 16.66 -2.14 -0.65
C ALA A 8 17.43 -2.62 0.60
N ASP A 9 16.81 -2.52 1.78
CA ASP A 9 17.40 -2.92 3.06
C ASP A 9 17.17 -4.42 3.37
N GLY A 10 16.57 -5.17 2.46
CA GLY A 10 16.29 -6.61 2.62
C GLY A 10 15.18 -6.96 3.62
N ILE A 11 14.41 -5.96 4.08
CA ILE A 11 13.32 -6.13 5.05
C ILE A 11 12.09 -6.81 4.40
N ALA A 12 11.86 -6.55 3.10
CA ALA A 12 10.79 -7.13 2.32
C ALA A 12 11.31 -7.70 0.99
N SER A 13 10.72 -8.78 0.51
CA SER A 13 11.02 -9.33 -0.82
C SER A 13 10.29 -8.58 -1.94
N SER A 14 9.13 -8.00 -1.63
CA SER A 14 8.38 -7.15 -2.56
C SER A 14 7.38 -6.26 -1.82
N VAL A 15 7.07 -5.11 -2.42
CA VAL A 15 6.03 -4.19 -1.96
C VAL A 15 5.12 -3.87 -3.14
N VAL A 16 3.83 -4.17 -3.00
CA VAL A 16 2.80 -3.86 -3.99
C VAL A 16 1.95 -2.71 -3.46
N VAL A 17 1.89 -1.62 -4.23
CA VAL A 17 1.07 -0.44 -3.91
C VAL A 17 0.03 -0.26 -5.00
N ASN A 18 -1.25 -0.26 -4.62
CA ASN A 18 -2.35 -0.07 -5.55
C ASN A 18 -3.24 1.09 -5.10
N ALA A 19 -3.36 2.11 -5.93
CA ALA A 19 -4.27 3.23 -5.71
C ALA A 19 -5.54 3.01 -6.54
N PHE A 20 -6.71 3.07 -5.90
CA PHE A 20 -8.00 2.82 -6.55
C PHE A 20 -9.10 3.71 -5.97
N ALA A 21 -10.23 3.81 -6.66
CA ALA A 21 -11.41 4.56 -6.21
C ALA A 21 -12.57 3.57 -5.99
N PRO A 22 -12.80 3.09 -4.76
CA PRO A 22 -13.83 2.08 -4.51
C PRO A 22 -15.25 2.61 -4.78
N ARG A 23 -15.43 3.93 -4.66
CA ARG A 23 -16.66 4.66 -4.99
C ARG A 23 -16.34 6.12 -5.29
N SER A 24 -17.29 6.81 -5.93
CA SER A 24 -17.17 8.25 -6.21
C SER A 24 -16.89 9.05 -4.92
N GLY A 25 -15.96 10.00 -4.98
CA GLY A 25 -15.56 10.82 -3.84
C GLY A 25 -14.64 10.15 -2.82
N ILE A 26 -14.21 8.90 -3.05
CA ILE A 26 -13.20 8.23 -2.20
C ILE A 26 -12.00 7.82 -3.04
N ARG A 27 -10.82 8.15 -2.54
CA ARG A 27 -9.57 7.51 -2.96
C ARG A 27 -9.11 6.54 -1.90
N ALA A 28 -8.72 5.36 -2.34
CA ALA A 28 -8.17 4.31 -1.52
C ALA A 28 -6.77 3.92 -2.00
N LEU A 29 -5.98 3.43 -1.07
CA LEU A 29 -4.64 2.91 -1.29
C LEU A 29 -4.52 1.58 -0.55
N THR A 30 -4.21 0.50 -1.27
CA THR A 30 -3.83 -0.78 -0.70
C THR A 30 -2.33 -0.96 -0.81
N ILE A 31 -1.71 -1.45 0.27
CA ILE A 31 -0.29 -1.75 0.34
C ILE A 31 -0.14 -3.19 0.83
N ALA A 32 0.55 -4.02 0.06
CA ALA A 32 0.92 -5.37 0.46
C ALA A 32 2.44 -5.50 0.53
N ILE A 33 2.95 -5.89 1.70
CA ILE A 33 4.37 -6.10 1.96
C ILE A 33 4.61 -7.60 2.07
N HIS A 34 5.35 -8.14 1.10
CA HIS A 34 5.74 -9.54 1.06
C HIS A 34 7.09 -9.71 1.75
N ARG A 35 7.15 -10.64 2.70
CA ARG A 35 8.36 -11.05 3.43
C ARG A 35 8.54 -12.55 3.21
N ALA A 36 9.78 -13.02 3.07
CA ALA A 36 10.05 -14.42 2.74
C ALA A 36 9.56 -15.37 3.87
N ASP A 37 9.80 -14.98 5.13
CA ASP A 37 9.57 -15.85 6.29
C ASP A 37 8.43 -15.36 7.19
N GLN A 38 7.65 -14.37 6.74
CA GLN A 38 6.56 -13.80 7.54
C GLN A 38 5.27 -13.67 6.72
N PRO A 39 4.09 -13.72 7.37
CA PRO A 39 2.83 -13.45 6.72
C PRO A 39 2.84 -12.10 5.98
N VAL A 40 2.19 -12.06 4.81
CA VAL A 40 2.05 -10.83 4.02
C VAL A 40 1.28 -9.80 4.83
N ALA A 41 1.92 -8.65 5.12
CA ALA A 41 1.27 -7.54 5.81
C ALA A 41 0.48 -6.72 4.79
N ARG A 42 -0.82 -6.54 5.05
CA ARG A 42 -1.74 -5.79 4.19
C ARG A 42 -2.28 -4.58 4.92
N TYR A 43 -2.19 -3.42 4.29
CA TYR A 43 -2.70 -2.16 4.79
C TYR A 43 -3.65 -1.55 3.77
N GLN A 44 -4.74 -0.97 4.24
CA GLN A 44 -5.72 -0.27 3.43
C GLN A 44 -5.97 1.11 4.04
N PHE A 45 -5.79 2.13 3.22
CA PHE A 45 -6.03 3.51 3.58
C PHE A 45 -7.13 4.06 2.69
N GLU A 46 -8.10 4.74 3.27
CA GLU A 46 -9.19 5.37 2.55
C GLU A 46 -9.31 6.82 2.99
N GLN A 47 -9.43 7.73 2.04
CA GLN A 47 -9.65 9.14 2.31
C GLN A 47 -10.80 9.65 1.45
N PHE A 48 -11.75 10.31 2.12
CA PHE A 48 -12.78 11.08 1.45
C PHE A 48 -12.12 12.29 0.80
N TRP A 49 -12.24 12.38 -0.52
CA TRP A 49 -12.04 13.63 -1.21
C TRP A 49 -13.34 14.40 -1.06
N ARG A 50 -13.47 15.18 0.02
CA ARG A 50 -14.45 16.27 0.03
C ARG A 50 -14.15 17.10 -1.21
N SER A 51 -15.13 17.21 -2.10
CA SER A 51 -15.09 18.17 -3.19
C SER A 51 -14.72 19.51 -2.56
N ILE A 52 -13.51 19.99 -2.86
CA ILE A 52 -13.20 21.41 -2.70
C ILE A 52 -14.13 22.17 -3.64
#